data_AF-A0A3B8IT54-F1
#
_entry.id   AF-A0A3B8IT54-F1
#
_cell.length_a   1.000
_cell.length_b   1.000
_cell.length_c   1.000
_cell.angle_alpha   90.00
_cell.angle_beta   90.00
_cell.angle_gamma   90.00
#
_symmetry.space_group_name_H-M   'P 1'
#
loop_
_entity.id
_entity.type
_entity.pdbx_description
1 polymer ?
#
loop_
_entity_poly.entity_id
_entity_poly.type
_entity_poly.pdbx_seq_one_letter_code
_entity_poly.pdbx_strand_id
1 'polypeptide(L)'
;MKHWILLSLILLACVPSTSKSPPTEDQNYIPGHVTIPPPAEQPRTFYASDSTIPYLDTTWLCIDPSGHSVIIQNGLPRGGGSIDGSGIRGYIAANGVHYGSALFWSRLVNVSTESFTIRLTFPADSLVIPNTSNFSLSGHHILRPILPTGTLTADKLTKYNYGIEGLKPFLDEHFGMPTRLEQTIGPGEEYMFYVTLLSKVSGGGVLRTGLIAGEEGLRYSLRLEPVGEVSFPCGEITFN
;
A
#
# COMPACT_ATOMS: atom_id res chain seq x y z
N MET A 1 -23.50 11.59 35.59
CA MET A 1 -23.04 10.33 34.95
C MET A 1 -22.15 10.71 33.78
N LYS A 2 -20.83 10.59 33.91
CA LYS A 2 -19.87 10.86 32.83
C LYS A 2 -19.70 9.57 32.03
N HIS A 3 -20.11 9.58 30.77
CA HIS A 3 -19.82 8.51 29.82
C HIS A 3 -18.36 8.63 29.42
N TRP A 4 -17.57 7.60 29.71
CA TRP A 4 -16.23 7.44 29.17
C TRP A 4 -16.39 6.66 27.87
N ILE A 5 -16.18 7.32 26.73
CA ILE A 5 -15.99 6.62 25.47
C ILE A 5 -14.56 6.10 25.52
N LEU A 6 -14.37 4.81 25.80
CA LEU A 6 -13.10 4.15 25.52
C LEU A 6 -12.95 4.11 23.99
N LEU A 7 -12.14 5.02 23.44
CA LEU A 7 -11.55 4.80 22.12
C LEU A 7 -10.58 3.63 22.28
N SER A 8 -11.03 2.42 21.91
CA SER A 8 -10.13 1.27 21.79
C SER A 8 -9.22 1.55 20.60
N LEU A 9 -7.99 2.00 20.88
CA LEU A 9 -6.94 2.13 19.89
C LEU A 9 -6.33 0.75 19.69
N ILE A 10 -6.70 0.08 18.60
CA ILE A 10 -6.15 -1.24 18.25
C ILE A 10 -4.78 -1.01 17.61
N LEU A 11 -3.71 -1.37 18.32
CA LEU A 11 -2.34 -1.29 17.80
C LEU A 11 -2.07 -2.45 16.84
N LEU A 12 -1.89 -2.17 15.55
CA LEU A 12 -1.36 -3.14 14.59
C LEU A 12 0.17 -3.11 14.61
N ALA A 13 0.80 -4.19 15.03
CA ALA A 13 2.24 -4.37 14.87
C ALA A 13 2.51 -4.95 13.48
N CYS A 14 3.26 -4.23 12.62
CA CYS A 14 3.67 -4.73 11.31
C CYS A 14 5.16 -5.01 11.24
N VAL A 15 5.51 -6.12 10.60
CA VAL A 15 6.91 -6.50 10.35
C VAL A 15 7.09 -6.73 8.84
N PRO A 16 8.19 -6.27 8.22
CA PRO A 16 8.47 -6.60 6.83
C PRO A 16 8.71 -8.10 6.71
N SER A 17 8.09 -8.75 5.73
CA SER A 17 8.39 -10.15 5.42
C SER A 17 9.81 -10.22 4.83
N THR A 18 10.75 -10.84 5.55
CA THR A 18 12.12 -11.05 5.07
C THR A 18 12.30 -12.50 4.62
N SER A 19 12.74 -12.70 3.38
CA SER A 19 13.22 -14.00 2.92
C SER A 19 14.65 -14.21 3.43
N LYS A 20 14.83 -15.01 4.48
CA LYS A 20 16.13 -15.67 4.70
C LYS A 20 15.99 -17.10 4.20
N SER A 21 16.76 -17.45 3.17
CA SER A 21 17.07 -18.84 2.87
C SER A 21 17.57 -19.52 4.16
N PRO A 22 17.16 -20.75 4.47
CA PRO A 22 17.71 -21.46 5.61
C PRO A 22 19.24 -21.58 5.44
N PRO A 23 20.04 -21.47 6.52
CA PRO A 23 21.44 -21.83 6.44
C PRO A 23 21.52 -23.31 6.02
N THR A 24 22.38 -23.58 5.05
CA THR A 24 22.71 -24.93 4.60
C THR A 24 23.04 -25.81 5.81
N GLU A 25 22.33 -26.93 5.93
CA GLU A 25 22.52 -27.94 6.96
C GLU A 25 23.95 -28.50 6.87
N ASP A 26 24.79 -28.18 7.87
CA ASP A 26 26.11 -28.79 8.02
C ASP A 26 25.91 -30.25 8.41
N GLN A 27 26.28 -31.16 7.51
CA GLN A 27 26.36 -32.58 7.80
C GLN A 27 27.46 -32.84 8.83
N ASN A 28 27.12 -32.91 10.12
CA ASN A 28 27.89 -33.62 11.14
C ASN A 28 27.03 -33.85 12.40
N TYR A 29 26.38 -35.02 12.49
CA TYR A 29 25.73 -35.53 13.69
C TYR A 29 26.54 -36.69 14.29
N ILE A 30 26.78 -36.66 15.62
CA ILE A 30 27.06 -37.84 16.48
C ILE A 30 26.35 -37.63 17.85
N PRO A 31 25.79 -38.68 18.49
CA PRO A 31 24.58 -38.59 19.32
C PRO A 31 24.83 -38.32 20.81
N GLY A 32 23.91 -37.56 21.42
CA GLY A 32 23.72 -37.46 22.86
C GLY A 32 22.27 -37.10 23.17
N HIS A 33 21.57 -37.99 23.88
CA HIS A 33 20.14 -37.90 24.15
C HIS A 33 19.84 -36.73 25.11
N VAL A 34 19.13 -35.70 24.62
CA VAL A 34 18.43 -34.73 25.47
C VAL A 34 17.01 -34.61 24.92
N THR A 35 16.03 -35.03 25.72
CA THR A 35 14.62 -34.82 25.39
C THR A 35 14.30 -33.35 25.66
N ILE A 36 14.27 -32.55 24.60
CA ILE A 36 13.85 -31.15 24.64
C ILE A 36 12.31 -31.15 24.65
N PRO A 37 11.64 -30.43 25.56
CA PRO A 37 10.18 -30.28 25.50
C PRO A 37 9.79 -29.65 24.15
N PRO A 38 8.62 -30.00 23.57
CA PRO A 38 8.24 -29.51 22.26
C PRO A 38 8.33 -27.98 22.24
N PRO A 39 9.02 -27.37 21.26
CA PRO A 39 9.07 -25.93 21.13
C PRO A 39 7.64 -25.40 21.05
N ALA A 40 7.34 -24.37 21.84
CA ALA A 40 6.14 -23.57 21.67
C ALA A 40 5.98 -23.26 20.17
N GLU A 41 4.78 -23.47 19.63
CA GLU A 41 4.47 -23.33 18.21
C GLU A 41 5.19 -22.11 17.62
N GLN A 42 6.11 -22.38 16.70
CA GLN A 42 6.84 -21.36 15.99
C GLN A 42 5.84 -20.47 15.22
N PRO A 43 6.09 -19.15 15.13
CA PRO A 43 5.29 -18.27 14.28
C PRO A 43 5.23 -18.87 12.87
N ARG A 44 4.01 -19.13 12.37
CA ARG A 44 3.83 -19.61 10.99
C ARG A 44 4.44 -18.58 10.05
N THR A 45 5.32 -19.07 9.18
CA THR A 45 5.91 -18.33 8.08
C THR A 45 4.79 -17.85 7.14
N PHE A 46 4.57 -16.54 7.05
CA PHE A 46 3.77 -15.94 5.98
C PHE A 46 4.71 -15.35 4.92
N TYR A 47 4.72 -16.04 3.79
CA TYR A 47 5.44 -15.82 2.53
C TYR A 47 6.44 -14.66 2.43
N ALA A 48 7.70 -15.07 2.33
CA ALA A 48 8.73 -14.44 1.52
C ALA A 48 8.25 -14.24 0.08
N SER A 49 8.53 -13.07 -0.53
CA SER A 49 8.34 -12.71 -1.95
C SER A 49 7.62 -13.76 -2.80
N ASP A 50 6.29 -13.68 -2.88
CA ASP A 50 5.52 -14.49 -3.80
C ASP A 50 5.88 -14.05 -5.23
N SER A 51 6.81 -14.78 -5.85
CA SER A 51 7.30 -14.53 -7.22
C SER A 51 6.20 -14.57 -8.29
N THR A 52 4.96 -14.87 -7.90
CA THR A 52 3.79 -14.93 -8.77
C THR A 52 3.04 -13.61 -8.90
N ILE A 53 3.20 -12.64 -7.99
CA ILE A 53 2.46 -11.37 -8.03
C ILE A 53 3.25 -10.34 -8.84
N PRO A 54 2.79 -9.97 -10.05
CA PRO A 54 3.53 -9.03 -10.89
C PRO A 54 3.65 -7.66 -10.22
N TYR A 55 4.83 -7.07 -10.30
CA TYR A 55 5.09 -5.72 -9.82
C TYR A 55 4.91 -5.55 -8.31
N LEU A 56 5.02 -6.60 -7.51
CA LEU A 56 5.07 -6.48 -6.05
C LEU A 56 6.31 -5.67 -5.60
N ASP A 57 6.11 -4.71 -4.70
CA ASP A 57 7.17 -3.87 -4.11
C ASP A 57 7.41 -4.24 -2.65
N THR A 58 6.37 -4.21 -1.83
CA THR A 58 6.48 -4.49 -0.38
C THR A 58 5.40 -5.45 0.09
N THR A 59 5.73 -6.25 1.10
CA THR A 59 4.80 -7.10 1.85
C THR A 59 4.99 -6.88 3.34
N TRP A 60 3.89 -6.62 4.04
CA TRP A 60 3.83 -6.46 5.49
C TRP A 60 2.88 -7.50 6.08
N LEU A 61 3.31 -8.19 7.14
CA LEU A 61 2.40 -8.93 8.00
C LEU A 61 2.08 -8.06 9.21
N CYS A 62 0.81 -7.80 9.42
CA CYS A 62 0.32 -6.97 10.50
C CYS A 62 -0.56 -7.81 11.43
N ILE A 63 -0.25 -7.77 12.73
CA ILE A 63 -0.93 -8.57 13.75
C ILE A 63 -1.41 -7.62 14.86
N ASP A 64 -2.67 -7.75 15.26
CA ASP A 64 -3.22 -7.02 16.39
C ASP A 64 -2.95 -7.77 17.73
N PRO A 65 -3.21 -7.16 18.89
CA PRO A 65 -2.95 -7.79 20.19
C PRO A 65 -3.83 -9.00 20.47
N SER A 66 -4.95 -9.15 19.74
CA SER A 66 -5.87 -10.29 19.82
C SER A 66 -5.42 -11.46 18.93
N GLY A 67 -4.36 -11.29 18.13
CA GLY A 67 -3.84 -12.29 17.20
C GLY A 67 -4.46 -12.24 15.81
N HIS A 68 -5.33 -11.27 15.53
CA HIS A 68 -5.88 -11.08 14.20
C HIS A 68 -4.81 -10.57 13.25
N SER A 69 -4.80 -11.08 12.02
CA SER A 69 -3.72 -10.81 11.09
C SER A 69 -4.20 -10.41 9.70
N VAL A 70 -3.50 -9.43 9.12
CA VAL A 70 -3.70 -8.94 7.75
C VAL A 70 -2.36 -8.88 7.06
N ILE A 71 -2.29 -9.33 5.81
CA ILE A 71 -1.15 -9.07 4.94
C ILE A 71 -1.45 -7.84 4.09
N ILE A 72 -0.56 -6.86 4.10
CA ILE A 72 -0.62 -5.66 3.25
C ILE A 72 0.48 -5.77 2.19
N GLN A 73 0.10 -5.73 0.92
CA GLN A 73 1.01 -5.76 -0.21
C GLN A 73 0.86 -4.49 -1.05
N ASN A 74 1.96 -3.95 -1.55
CA ASN A 74 1.96 -2.76 -2.40
C ASN A 74 2.68 -3.04 -3.71
N GLY A 75 2.20 -2.45 -4.79
CA GLY A 75 2.77 -2.58 -6.12
C GLY A 75 3.68 -1.44 -6.54
N LEU A 76 4.64 -1.74 -7.41
CA LEU A 76 5.46 -0.78 -8.13
C LEU A 76 4.60 0.11 -9.04
N PRO A 77 5.08 1.31 -9.42
CA PRO A 77 4.35 2.16 -10.34
C PRO A 77 4.23 1.51 -11.73
N ARG A 78 3.04 1.60 -12.32
CA ARG A 78 2.85 1.58 -13.77
C ARG A 78 2.20 2.88 -14.21
N GLY A 79 2.58 3.40 -15.37
CA GLY A 79 2.04 4.67 -15.84
C GLY A 79 3.08 5.52 -16.55
N GLY A 80 2.84 6.84 -16.59
CA GLY A 80 3.63 7.79 -17.39
C GLY A 80 3.20 7.90 -18.86
N GLY A 81 2.16 7.16 -19.26
CA GLY A 81 1.51 7.25 -20.56
C GLY A 81 0.11 7.86 -20.49
N SER A 82 -0.69 7.66 -21.53
CA SER A 82 -2.04 8.22 -21.60
C SER A 82 -3.01 7.47 -20.69
N ILE A 83 -3.90 8.21 -20.02
CA ILE A 83 -4.92 7.66 -19.12
C ILE A 83 -6.28 7.45 -19.81
N ASP A 84 -6.45 7.94 -21.03
CA ASP A 84 -7.70 7.94 -21.79
C ASP A 84 -7.54 7.44 -23.23
N GLY A 85 -6.35 6.94 -23.58
CA GLY A 85 -6.03 6.47 -24.93
C GLY A 85 -5.81 7.58 -25.95
N SER A 86 -5.89 8.87 -25.56
CA SER A 86 -5.65 10.01 -26.46
C SER A 86 -4.20 10.14 -26.93
N GLY A 87 -3.27 9.41 -26.30
CA GLY A 87 -1.83 9.55 -26.52
C GLY A 87 -1.19 10.70 -25.72
N ILE A 88 -1.98 11.57 -25.10
CA ILE A 88 -1.49 12.60 -24.17
C ILE A 88 -1.09 11.91 -22.87
N ARG A 89 0.18 12.05 -22.47
CA ARG A 89 0.68 11.48 -21.22
C ARG A 89 0.08 12.23 -20.02
N GLY A 90 -0.34 11.52 -18.97
CA GLY A 90 -0.83 12.17 -17.76
C GLY A 90 -2.27 12.69 -17.88
N TYR A 91 -2.62 13.66 -17.04
CA TYR A 91 -3.95 14.24 -16.90
C TYR A 91 -3.90 15.76 -17.09
N ILE A 92 -4.83 16.32 -17.87
CA ILE A 92 -5.04 17.77 -17.97
C ILE A 92 -6.31 18.10 -17.21
N ALA A 93 -6.18 18.85 -16.12
CA ALA A 93 -7.32 19.29 -15.33
C ALA A 93 -8.13 20.38 -16.05
N ALA A 94 -9.37 20.60 -15.61
CA ALA A 94 -10.25 21.63 -16.19
C ALA A 94 -9.67 23.06 -16.18
N ASN A 95 -8.75 23.34 -15.26
CA ASN A 95 -8.02 24.61 -15.17
C ASN A 95 -6.83 24.70 -16.16
N GLY A 96 -6.64 23.70 -17.03
CA GLY A 96 -5.56 23.63 -18.01
C GLY A 96 -4.21 23.15 -17.44
N VAL A 97 -4.11 22.88 -16.14
CA VAL A 97 -2.86 22.40 -15.53
C VAL A 97 -2.63 20.94 -15.90
N HIS A 98 -1.43 20.65 -16.39
CA HIS A 98 -0.98 19.31 -16.73
C HIS A 98 -0.33 18.61 -15.52
N TYR A 99 -0.70 17.35 -15.31
CA TYR A 99 -0.19 16.49 -14.27
C TYR A 99 0.38 15.21 -14.87
N GLY A 100 1.59 14.82 -14.46
CA GLY A 100 2.06 13.45 -14.65
C GLY A 100 1.22 12.49 -13.82
N SER A 101 0.98 11.27 -14.32
CA SER A 101 0.21 10.25 -13.60
C SER A 101 0.98 8.95 -13.47
N ALA A 102 0.99 8.39 -12.26
CA ALA A 102 1.44 7.04 -11.99
C ALA A 102 0.33 6.27 -11.26
N LEU A 103 0.15 5.02 -11.65
CA LEU A 103 -0.78 4.09 -11.02
C LEU A 103 -0.02 3.08 -10.19
N PHE A 104 -0.56 2.82 -9.02
CA PHE A 104 -0.12 1.85 -8.05
C PHE A 104 -1.29 0.97 -7.68
N TRP A 105 -1.00 -0.05 -6.89
CA TRP A 105 -2.02 -0.86 -6.25
C TRP A 105 -1.61 -1.23 -4.85
N SER A 106 -2.61 -1.48 -4.01
CA SER A 106 -2.44 -2.13 -2.72
C SER A 106 -3.39 -3.31 -2.64
N ARG A 107 -2.94 -4.39 -1.99
CA ARG A 107 -3.72 -5.61 -1.75
C ARG A 107 -3.73 -5.90 -0.26
N LEU A 108 -4.89 -6.28 0.24
CA LEU A 108 -5.10 -6.75 1.60
C LEU A 108 -5.52 -8.20 1.53
N VAL A 109 -4.91 -9.06 2.33
CA VAL A 109 -5.30 -10.46 2.46
C VAL A 109 -5.66 -10.71 3.91
N ASN A 110 -6.88 -11.19 4.14
CA ASN A 110 -7.34 -11.57 5.45
C ASN A 110 -6.85 -12.98 5.79
N VAL A 111 -5.88 -13.06 6.69
CA VAL A 111 -5.35 -14.34 7.20
C VAL A 111 -5.90 -14.68 8.58
N SER A 112 -6.81 -13.86 9.11
CA SER A 112 -7.58 -14.11 10.33
C SER A 112 -8.78 -15.03 10.07
N THR A 113 -9.35 -15.56 11.15
CA THR A 113 -10.63 -16.30 11.14
C THR A 113 -11.85 -15.37 11.21
N GLU A 114 -11.66 -14.09 11.50
CA GLU A 114 -12.70 -13.06 11.57
C GLU A 114 -12.62 -12.13 10.36
N SER A 115 -13.76 -11.57 9.96
CA SER A 115 -13.78 -10.54 8.92
C SER A 115 -13.21 -9.22 9.45
N PHE A 116 -12.71 -8.37 8.57
CA PHE A 116 -12.39 -6.99 8.94
C PHE A 116 -12.91 -6.01 7.92
N THR A 117 -13.14 -4.78 8.36
CA THR A 117 -13.47 -3.65 7.51
C THR A 117 -12.28 -2.71 7.42
N ILE A 118 -11.85 -2.39 6.20
CA ILE A 118 -10.92 -1.29 5.95
C ILE A 118 -11.69 -0.03 5.59
N ARG A 119 -11.27 1.10 6.16
CA ARG A 119 -11.72 2.44 5.77
C ARG A 119 -10.53 3.29 5.41
N LEU A 120 -10.50 3.80 4.18
CA LEU A 120 -9.48 4.74 3.70
C LEU A 120 -10.12 6.06 3.29
N THR A 121 -9.43 7.16 3.57
CA THR A 121 -9.72 8.50 3.06
C THR A 121 -8.42 9.17 2.64
N PHE A 122 -8.34 9.56 1.37
CA PHE A 122 -7.24 10.39 0.86
C PHE A 122 -7.68 11.85 0.77
N PRO A 123 -6.80 12.79 1.17
CA PRO A 123 -7.14 14.21 1.21
C PRO A 123 -7.34 14.79 -0.20
N ALA A 124 -8.16 15.85 -0.28
CA ALA A 124 -8.28 16.67 -1.50
C ALA A 124 -6.98 17.43 -1.81
N ASP A 125 -6.31 17.87 -0.75
CA ASP A 125 -5.13 18.72 -0.84
C ASP A 125 -3.94 17.93 -1.35
N SER A 126 -3.09 18.65 -2.09
CA SER A 126 -1.83 18.08 -2.53
C SER A 126 -0.82 18.08 -1.39
N LEU A 127 -0.01 17.04 -1.37
CA LEU A 127 1.07 16.85 -0.41
C LEU A 127 2.38 17.35 -1.01
N VAL A 128 3.21 17.96 -0.18
CA VAL A 128 4.56 18.38 -0.54
C VAL A 128 5.54 17.37 0.03
N ILE A 129 6.33 16.72 -0.84
CA ILE A 129 7.50 15.99 -0.36
C ILE A 129 8.61 17.00 -0.09
N PRO A 130 9.13 17.09 1.16
CA PRO A 130 10.26 17.96 1.44
C PRO A 130 11.48 17.47 0.66
N ASN A 131 12.20 18.38 0.00
CA ASN A 131 13.48 18.03 -0.60
C ASN A 131 14.50 17.90 0.52
N THR A 132 14.82 16.65 0.85
CA THR A 132 15.83 16.27 1.85
C THR A 132 17.17 15.89 1.19
N SER A 133 17.23 15.92 -0.14
CA SER A 133 18.38 15.53 -0.93
C SER A 133 19.28 16.71 -1.26
N ASN A 134 20.57 16.44 -1.40
CA ASN A 134 21.53 17.39 -1.99
C ASN A 134 21.44 17.46 -3.53
N PHE A 135 20.58 16.64 -4.14
CA PHE A 135 20.31 16.69 -5.58
C PHE A 135 19.38 17.86 -5.87
N SER A 136 19.82 18.74 -6.77
CA SER A 136 19.05 19.91 -7.23
C SER A 136 17.93 19.48 -8.18
N LEU A 137 16.95 18.75 -7.67
CA LEU A 137 15.64 18.69 -8.28
C LEU A 137 14.90 19.94 -7.79
N SER A 138 14.79 20.93 -8.68
CA SER A 138 14.17 22.22 -8.37
C SER A 138 12.65 22.05 -8.25
N GLY A 139 12.10 22.48 -7.12
CA GLY A 139 10.65 22.57 -6.90
C GLY A 139 10.12 21.72 -5.74
N HIS A 140 8.95 22.12 -5.23
CA HIS A 140 8.17 21.29 -4.31
C HIS A 140 7.47 20.20 -5.12
N HIS A 141 7.71 18.92 -4.80
CA HIS A 141 6.99 17.82 -5.43
C HIS A 141 5.57 17.76 -4.87
N ILE A 142 4.64 18.33 -5.63
CA ILE A 142 3.23 18.42 -5.29
C ILE A 142 2.53 17.18 -5.84
N LEU A 143 2.17 16.29 -4.93
CA LEU A 143 1.55 15.00 -5.23
C LEU A 143 0.12 14.96 -4.73
N ARG A 144 -0.77 14.34 -5.50
CA ARG A 144 -2.15 14.08 -5.09
C ARG A 144 -2.46 12.60 -5.23
N PRO A 145 -2.57 11.85 -4.13
CA PRO A 145 -3.01 10.46 -4.15
C PRO A 145 -4.54 10.41 -4.24
N ILE A 146 -5.06 9.48 -5.05
CA ILE A 146 -6.48 9.36 -5.38
C ILE A 146 -6.85 7.87 -5.40
N LEU A 147 -8.00 7.53 -4.81
CA LEU A 147 -8.60 6.20 -4.84
C LEU A 147 -9.72 6.17 -5.91
N PRO A 148 -9.43 5.77 -7.16
CA PRO A 148 -10.47 5.64 -8.17
C PRO A 148 -11.42 4.49 -7.82
N THR A 149 -12.69 4.65 -8.19
CA THR A 149 -13.70 3.60 -8.05
C THR A 149 -13.45 2.52 -9.09
N GLY A 150 -12.95 1.37 -8.64
CA GLY A 150 -12.72 0.23 -9.51
C GLY A 150 -12.01 -0.89 -8.77
N THR A 151 -12.49 -2.12 -8.98
CA THR A 151 -11.84 -3.31 -8.44
C THR A 151 -10.66 -3.69 -9.33
N LEU A 152 -9.49 -3.83 -8.70
CA LEU A 152 -8.32 -4.41 -9.34
C LEU A 152 -8.36 -5.92 -9.11
N THR A 153 -8.11 -6.68 -10.17
CA THR A 153 -8.07 -8.14 -10.15
C THR A 153 -6.70 -8.61 -10.63
N ALA A 154 -6.29 -9.82 -10.24
CA ALA A 154 -4.96 -10.34 -10.55
C ALA A 154 -4.64 -10.36 -12.06
N ASP A 155 -5.63 -10.64 -12.92
CA ASP A 155 -5.47 -10.64 -14.38
C ASP A 155 -5.14 -9.26 -14.97
N LYS A 156 -5.44 -8.19 -14.23
CA LYS A 156 -5.16 -6.81 -14.65
C LYS A 156 -3.74 -6.35 -14.29
N LEU A 157 -3.03 -7.04 -13.38
CA LEU A 157 -1.69 -6.65 -12.93
C LEU A 157 -0.66 -6.57 -14.07
N THR A 158 -0.84 -7.35 -15.13
CA THR A 158 0.05 -7.35 -16.30
C THR A 158 -0.41 -6.43 -17.42
N LYS A 159 -1.66 -5.93 -17.38
CA LYS A 159 -2.25 -5.04 -18.40
C LYS A 159 -1.67 -3.64 -18.31
N TYR A 160 -1.65 -2.93 -19.44
CA TYR A 160 -1.23 -1.53 -19.49
C TYR A 160 -2.00 -0.68 -18.47
N ASN A 161 -1.31 0.19 -17.73
CA ASN A 161 -1.87 0.94 -16.59
C ASN A 161 -2.70 0.08 -15.62
N TYR A 162 -2.26 -1.16 -15.39
CA TYR A 162 -2.98 -2.13 -14.57
C TYR A 162 -4.43 -2.36 -15.01
N GLY A 163 -4.73 -2.21 -16.30
CA GLY A 163 -6.06 -2.42 -16.85
C GLY A 163 -7.15 -1.52 -16.26
N ILE A 164 -6.77 -0.36 -15.72
CA ILE A 164 -7.75 0.62 -15.25
C ILE A 164 -8.56 1.15 -16.43
N GLU A 165 -9.84 1.36 -16.22
CA GLU A 165 -10.75 1.99 -17.16
C GLU A 165 -11.48 3.15 -16.46
N GLY A 166 -11.94 4.14 -17.21
CA GLY A 166 -12.70 5.26 -16.63
C GLY A 166 -11.89 6.20 -15.71
N LEU A 167 -10.56 6.10 -15.68
CA LEU A 167 -9.74 6.96 -14.83
C LEU A 167 -9.91 8.45 -15.17
N LYS A 168 -9.90 8.82 -16.45
CA LYS A 168 -10.09 10.22 -16.85
C LYS A 168 -11.44 10.78 -16.40
N PRO A 169 -12.61 10.20 -16.74
CA PRO A 169 -13.89 10.76 -16.29
C PRO A 169 -13.99 10.77 -14.76
N PHE A 170 -13.43 9.78 -14.07
CA PHE A 170 -13.34 9.81 -12.61
C PHE A 170 -12.56 11.04 -12.11
N LEU A 171 -11.40 11.32 -12.70
CA LEU A 171 -10.60 12.50 -12.36
C LEU A 171 -11.32 13.80 -12.72
N ASP A 172 -11.97 13.90 -13.89
CA ASP A 172 -12.71 15.10 -14.30
C ASP A 172 -13.80 15.47 -13.25
N GLU A 173 -14.46 14.46 -12.67
CA GLU A 173 -15.51 14.64 -11.66
C GLU A 173 -14.97 14.89 -10.25
N HIS A 174 -13.91 14.18 -9.83
CA HIS A 174 -13.45 14.15 -8.44
C HIS A 174 -12.15 14.94 -8.19
N PHE A 175 -11.62 15.64 -9.19
CA PHE A 175 -10.36 16.37 -9.04
C PHE A 175 -10.48 17.48 -7.99
N GLY A 176 -9.65 17.39 -6.94
CA GLY A 176 -9.68 18.33 -5.82
C GLY A 176 -10.72 18.00 -4.76
N MET A 177 -11.31 16.81 -4.80
CA MET A 177 -12.16 16.27 -3.75
C MET A 177 -11.43 15.14 -2.99
N PRO A 178 -11.75 14.91 -1.70
CA PRO A 178 -11.28 13.72 -1.00
C PRO A 178 -11.85 12.46 -1.65
N THR A 179 -11.08 11.38 -1.66
CA THR A 179 -11.56 10.07 -2.11
C THR A 179 -11.61 9.10 -0.95
N ARG A 180 -12.57 8.17 -1.00
CA ARG A 180 -12.84 7.23 0.10
C ARG A 180 -13.01 5.82 -0.41
N LEU A 181 -12.61 4.86 0.41
CA LEU A 181 -12.83 3.44 0.21
C LEU A 181 -13.29 2.84 1.53
N GLU A 182 -14.37 2.08 1.51
CA GLU A 182 -14.80 1.24 2.62
C GLU A 182 -15.09 -0.16 2.07
N GLN A 183 -14.46 -1.18 2.65
CA GLN A 183 -14.60 -2.56 2.21
C GLN A 183 -14.49 -3.52 3.39
N THR A 184 -15.43 -4.45 3.50
CA THR A 184 -15.34 -5.60 4.41
C THR A 184 -14.73 -6.79 3.67
N ILE A 185 -13.78 -7.48 4.31
CA ILE A 185 -13.02 -8.59 3.76
C ILE A 185 -13.21 -9.79 4.69
N GLY A 186 -13.82 -10.87 4.18
CA GLY A 186 -14.06 -12.09 4.93
C GLY A 186 -12.79 -12.90 5.19
N PRO A 187 -12.86 -13.93 6.06
CA PRO A 187 -11.75 -14.81 6.34
C PRO A 187 -11.23 -15.50 5.06
N GLY A 188 -9.91 -15.42 4.82
CA GLY A 188 -9.28 -16.00 3.62
C GLY A 188 -9.53 -15.21 2.33
N GLU A 189 -10.32 -14.14 2.37
CA GLU A 189 -10.56 -13.28 1.22
C GLU A 189 -9.46 -12.22 1.08
N GLU A 190 -9.43 -11.61 -0.09
CA GLU A 190 -8.54 -10.51 -0.42
C GLU A 190 -9.27 -9.38 -1.11
N TYR A 191 -8.68 -8.20 -1.01
CA TYR A 191 -9.14 -7.03 -1.75
C TYR A 191 -7.96 -6.28 -2.33
N MET A 192 -8.05 -5.95 -3.61
CA MET A 192 -7.04 -5.19 -4.31
C MET A 192 -7.65 -3.95 -4.95
N PHE A 193 -7.00 -2.81 -4.75
CA PHE A 193 -7.48 -1.52 -5.21
C PHE A 193 -6.36 -0.70 -5.82
N TYR A 194 -6.76 0.20 -6.71
CA TYR A 194 -5.85 1.14 -7.36
C TYR A 194 -5.56 2.32 -6.45
N VAL A 195 -4.36 2.87 -6.60
CA VAL A 195 -4.04 4.22 -6.17
C VAL A 195 -3.46 4.98 -7.36
N THR A 196 -4.03 6.13 -7.69
CA THR A 196 -3.48 7.02 -8.71
C THR A 196 -2.78 8.18 -8.03
N LEU A 197 -1.56 8.48 -8.47
CA LEU A 197 -0.82 9.65 -8.04
C LEU A 197 -0.71 10.65 -9.18
N LEU A 198 -1.18 11.86 -8.95
CA LEU A 198 -0.97 13.00 -9.85
C LEU A 198 0.19 13.86 -9.36
N SER A 199 1.13 14.18 -10.23
CA SER A 199 2.29 15.05 -9.94
C SER A 199 2.26 16.31 -10.80
N LYS A 200 2.35 17.48 -10.16
CA LYS A 200 2.50 18.76 -10.87
C LYS A 200 3.94 19.03 -11.34
N VAL A 201 4.92 18.25 -10.88
CA VAL A 201 6.34 18.46 -11.21
C VAL A 201 6.81 17.42 -12.22
N SER A 202 7.51 17.90 -13.25
CA SER A 202 8.34 17.12 -14.16
C SER A 202 9.76 17.04 -13.60
N GLY A 203 10.06 15.98 -12.84
CA GLY A 203 11.38 15.74 -12.28
C GLY A 203 11.64 14.25 -12.16
N GLY A 204 12.82 13.81 -12.60
CA GLY A 204 13.23 12.41 -12.51
C GLY A 204 13.34 11.93 -11.06
N GLY A 205 13.08 10.66 -10.85
CA GLY A 205 13.16 10.03 -9.53
C GLY A 205 12.41 8.70 -9.51
N VAL A 206 12.73 7.87 -8.53
CA VAL A 206 12.08 6.57 -8.36
C VAL A 206 10.97 6.76 -7.32
N LEU A 207 9.74 6.81 -7.82
CA LEU A 207 8.56 6.93 -6.98
C LEU A 207 8.16 5.54 -6.44
N ARG A 208 7.96 5.47 -5.12
CA ARG A 208 7.45 4.34 -4.38
C ARG A 208 6.34 4.82 -3.48
N THR A 209 5.26 4.05 -3.40
CA THR A 209 4.12 4.39 -2.56
C THR A 209 3.53 3.13 -1.98
N GLY A 210 2.91 3.23 -0.81
CA GLY A 210 2.26 2.07 -0.25
C GLY A 210 1.44 2.36 0.99
N LEU A 211 0.44 1.52 1.20
CA LEU A 211 -0.26 1.43 2.47
C LEU A 211 0.66 0.75 3.48
N ILE A 212 0.79 1.37 4.65
CA ILE A 212 1.52 0.83 5.80
C ILE A 212 0.60 0.93 7.02
N ALA A 213 0.67 -0.03 7.93
CA ALA A 213 0.06 0.13 9.25
C ALA A 213 1.11 0.61 10.26
N GLY A 214 0.68 1.47 11.17
CA GLY A 214 1.47 1.92 12.31
C GLY A 214 0.58 2.01 13.55
N GLU A 215 1.17 2.52 14.65
CA GLU A 215 0.50 2.60 15.96
C GLU A 215 -0.80 3.42 15.93
N GLU A 216 -0.87 4.42 15.04
CA GLU A 216 -2.02 5.33 14.87
C GLU A 216 -3.01 4.86 13.79
N GLY A 217 -2.90 3.63 13.31
CA GLY A 217 -3.73 3.08 12.23
C GLY A 217 -3.02 3.04 10.87
N LEU A 218 -3.77 3.17 9.79
CA LEU A 218 -3.23 3.07 8.43
C LEU A 218 -2.68 4.42 7.97
N ARG A 219 -1.48 4.39 7.40
CA ARG A 219 -0.84 5.54 6.75
C ARG A 219 -0.52 5.19 5.31
N TYR A 220 -0.47 6.21 4.47
CA TYR A 220 0.02 6.06 3.11
C TYR A 220 1.38 6.74 3.01
N SER A 221 2.40 5.98 2.58
CA SER A 221 3.75 6.50 2.35
C SER A 221 3.93 6.88 0.88
N LEU A 222 4.58 8.01 0.65
CA LEU A 222 5.02 8.51 -0.64
C LEU A 222 6.53 8.77 -0.54
N ARG A 223 7.33 7.96 -1.23
CA ARG A 223 8.78 8.12 -1.32
C ARG A 223 9.17 8.43 -2.75
N LEU A 224 9.90 9.51 -2.92
CA LEU A 224 10.50 9.88 -4.20
C LEU A 224 12.00 9.91 -4.01
N GLU A 225 12.71 8.91 -4.51
CA GLU A 225 14.17 8.87 -4.41
C GLU A 225 14.82 9.67 -5.55
N PRO A 226 15.88 10.45 -5.28
CA PRO A 226 16.54 10.65 -3.98
C PRO A 226 15.93 11.76 -3.10
N VAL A 227 14.84 12.41 -3.53
CA VAL A 227 14.26 13.63 -2.92
C VAL A 227 13.92 13.48 -1.45
N GLY A 228 13.11 12.48 -1.08
CA GLY A 228 12.61 12.33 0.28
C GLY A 228 11.35 11.48 0.37
N GLU A 229 10.77 11.45 1.57
CA GLU A 229 9.56 10.70 1.89
C GLU A 229 8.60 11.57 2.70
N VAL A 230 7.31 11.37 2.49
CA VAL A 230 6.24 11.87 3.35
C VAL A 230 5.24 10.74 3.57
N SER A 231 4.65 10.68 4.76
CA SER A 231 3.50 9.81 5.01
C SER A 231 2.39 10.59 5.71
N PHE A 232 1.16 10.18 5.51
CA PHE A 232 -0.01 10.80 6.13
C PHE A 232 -0.98 9.72 6.62
N PRO A 233 -1.71 9.98 7.72
CA PRO A 233 -2.78 9.09 8.17
C PRO A 233 -3.87 9.03 7.12
N CYS A 234 -4.33 7.83 6.80
CA CYS A 234 -5.26 7.62 5.71
C CYS A 234 -6.40 6.68 6.06
N GLY A 235 -6.40 6.03 7.23
CA GLY A 235 -7.49 5.12 7.55
C GLY A 235 -7.22 4.18 8.71
N GLU A 236 -8.03 3.12 8.78
CA GLU A 236 -8.00 2.11 9.83
C GLU A 236 -8.45 0.75 9.32
N ILE A 237 -8.11 -0.29 10.10
CA ILE A 237 -8.62 -1.65 9.96
C ILE A 237 -9.37 -1.98 11.25
N THR A 238 -10.58 -2.51 11.14
CA THR A 238 -11.40 -2.92 12.28
C THR A 238 -11.88 -4.36 12.07
N PHE A 239 -11.50 -5.28 12.95
CA PHE A 239 -12.01 -6.65 12.96
C PHE A 239 -13.44 -6.68 13.53
N ASN A 240 -14.28 -7.58 12.99
CA ASN A 240 -15.71 -7.70 13.32
C ASN A 240 -16.03 -9.01 14.05
#